data_AF-A0A972R7H3-F1
#
_entry.id   AF-A0A972R7H3-F1
#
_cell.length_a   1.000
_cell.length_b   1.000
_cell.length_c   1.000
_cell.angle_alpha   90.00
_cell.angle_beta   90.00
_cell.angle_gamma   90.00
#
_symmetry.space_group_name_H-M   'P 1'
#
loop_
_entity.id
_entity.type
_entity.pdbx_description
1 polymer ?
#
loop_
_entity_poly.entity_id
_entity_poly.type
_entity_poly.pdbx_seq_one_letter_code
_entity_poly.pdbx_strand_id
1 'polypeptide(L)'
;MNSKITHIKNLVHFAYVDKEFHEKEKEFIKKVGARLGLDESTVDNQIQQNISTTPLLPTNEILRFILLDDIFNLIVIDNVITDEEITECKKVAKEFGFEDDMVNSFHYYPKH
;
A
#
# COMPACT_ATOMS: atom_id res chain seq x y z
N MET A 1 9.08 -16.36 -7.25
CA MET A 1 7.91 -15.52 -6.93
C MET A 1 7.94 -14.30 -7.83
N ASN A 2 6.81 -13.90 -8.41
CA ASN A 2 6.75 -12.71 -9.26
C ASN A 2 6.68 -11.47 -8.34
N SER A 3 7.79 -10.75 -8.20
CA SER A 3 7.92 -9.59 -7.30
C SER A 3 6.84 -8.53 -7.54
N LYS A 4 6.39 -8.38 -8.78
CA LYS A 4 5.33 -7.43 -9.16
C LYS A 4 3.96 -7.82 -8.61
N ILE A 5 3.62 -9.11 -8.68
CA ILE A 5 2.34 -9.63 -8.13
C ILE A 5 2.34 -9.51 -6.62
N THR A 6 3.46 -9.82 -5.97
CA THR A 6 3.61 -9.63 -4.53
C THR A 6 3.41 -8.17 -4.14
N HIS A 7 3.95 -7.23 -4.91
CA HIS A 7 3.75 -5.79 -4.69
C HIS A 7 2.28 -5.40 -4.71
N ILE A 8 1.54 -5.83 -5.73
CA ILE A 8 0.10 -5.58 -5.84
C ILE A 8 -0.67 -6.23 -4.69
N LYS A 9 -0.34 -7.47 -4.30
CA LYS A 9 -0.97 -8.13 -3.16
C LYS A 9 -0.80 -7.36 -1.85
N ASN A 10 0.38 -6.78 -1.63
CA ASN A 10 0.62 -5.96 -0.46
C ASN A 10 -0.25 -4.70 -0.49
N LEU A 11 -0.35 -4.00 -1.62
CA LEU A 11 -1.21 -2.81 -1.73
C LEU A 11 -2.69 -3.15 -1.53
N VAL A 12 -3.16 -4.25 -2.11
CA VAL A 12 -4.53 -4.74 -1.90
C VAL A 12 -4.77 -5.06 -0.43
N HIS A 13 -3.82 -5.71 0.24
CA HIS A 13 -3.92 -5.97 1.68
C HIS A 13 -4.15 -4.67 2.47
N PHE A 14 -3.37 -3.61 2.19
CA PHE A 14 -3.51 -2.32 2.86
C PHE A 14 -4.83 -1.62 2.60
N ALA A 15 -5.31 -1.65 1.35
CA ALA A 15 -6.60 -1.06 1.00
C ALA A 15 -7.81 -1.76 1.67
N TYR A 16 -7.62 -2.99 2.19
CA TYR A 16 -8.64 -3.72 2.95
C TYR A 16 -8.46 -3.65 4.47
N VAL A 17 -7.37 -3.03 4.96
CA VAL A 17 -7.19 -2.80 6.41
C VAL A 17 -8.22 -1.78 6.89
N ASP A 18 -8.48 -0.74 6.10
CA ASP A 18 -9.63 0.12 6.32
C ASP A 18 -10.90 -0.55 5.76
N LYS A 19 -12.02 -0.41 6.46
CA LYS A 19 -13.23 -1.19 6.21
C LYS A 19 -13.95 -0.82 4.91
N GLU A 20 -13.52 0.23 4.22
CA GLU A 20 -14.12 0.70 2.97
C GLU A 20 -13.07 0.84 1.86
N PHE A 21 -12.84 -0.24 1.10
CA PHE A 21 -12.02 -0.18 -0.10
C PHE A 21 -12.74 0.65 -1.20
N HIS A 22 -12.32 1.91 -1.36
CA HIS A 22 -12.93 2.89 -2.22
C HIS A 22 -12.51 2.75 -3.69
N GLU A 23 -13.30 3.32 -4.60
CA GLU A 23 -13.05 3.19 -6.04
C GLU A 23 -11.75 3.89 -6.47
N LYS A 24 -11.37 4.99 -5.81
CA LYS A 24 -10.11 5.70 -6.11
C LYS A 24 -8.88 4.88 -5.73
N GLU A 25 -8.95 4.12 -4.62
CA GLU A 25 -7.89 3.22 -4.21
C GLU A 25 -7.72 2.08 -5.22
N LYS A 26 -8.82 1.52 -5.74
CA LYS A 26 -8.78 0.54 -6.84
C LYS A 26 -8.11 1.12 -8.08
N GLU A 27 -8.52 2.31 -8.50
CA GLU A 27 -7.92 3.00 -9.65
C GLU A 27 -6.42 3.22 -9.46
N PHE A 28 -5.99 3.53 -8.24
CA PHE A 28 -4.57 3.67 -7.92
C PHE A 28 -3.81 2.36 -8.00
N ILE A 29 -4.34 1.28 -7.43
CA ILE A 29 -3.71 -0.04 -7.51
C ILE A 29 -3.58 -0.48 -8.98
N LYS A 30 -4.57 -0.17 -9.83
CA LYS A 30 -4.49 -0.36 -11.29
C LYS A 30 -3.37 0.44 -11.93
N LYS A 31 -3.22 1.73 -11.57
CA LYS A 31 -2.12 2.59 -12.05
C LYS A 31 -0.75 2.05 -11.63
N VAL A 32 -0.61 1.57 -10.40
CA VAL A 32 0.63 0.93 -9.93
C VAL A 32 0.91 -0.35 -10.73
N GLY A 33 -0.10 -1.19 -10.97
CA GLY A 33 0.03 -2.38 -11.80
C GLY A 33 0.52 -2.07 -13.22
N ALA A 34 -0.07 -1.06 -13.86
CA ALA A 34 0.37 -0.59 -15.18
C ALA A 34 1.83 -0.10 -15.16
N ARG A 35 2.24 0.67 -14.12
CA ARG A 35 3.64 1.12 -13.93
C ARG A 35 4.62 -0.04 -13.77
N LEU A 36 4.17 -1.14 -13.16
CA LEU A 36 4.95 -2.38 -13.04
C LEU A 36 4.91 -3.25 -14.32
N GLY A 37 4.13 -2.87 -15.34
CA GLY A 37 3.94 -3.62 -16.59
C GLY A 37 3.08 -4.86 -16.41
N LEU A 38 2.05 -4.79 -15.55
CA LEU A 38 1.02 -5.81 -15.41
C LEU A 38 -0.23 -5.40 -16.20
N ASP A 39 -0.90 -6.40 -16.80
CA ASP A 39 -2.20 -6.19 -17.42
C ASP A 39 -3.28 -5.91 -16.38
N GLU A 40 -4.26 -5.08 -16.72
CA GLU A 40 -5.33 -4.69 -15.81
C GLU A 40 -6.10 -5.91 -15.25
N SER A 41 -6.38 -6.91 -16.09
CA SER A 41 -7.03 -8.16 -15.66
C SER A 41 -6.22 -8.93 -14.61
N THR A 42 -4.90 -8.84 -14.64
CA THR A 42 -4.03 -9.44 -13.62
C THR A 42 -4.18 -8.73 -12.29
N VAL A 43 -4.28 -7.40 -12.32
CA VAL A 43 -4.47 -6.56 -11.12
C VAL A 43 -5.87 -6.77 -10.55
N ASP A 44 -6.91 -6.77 -11.39
CA ASP A 44 -8.29 -7.05 -10.99
C ASP A 44 -8.43 -8.40 -10.31
N ASN A 45 -7.74 -9.42 -10.82
CA ASN A 45 -7.70 -10.73 -10.17
C ASN A 45 -7.08 -10.66 -8.76
N GLN A 46 -6.06 -9.82 -8.53
CA GLN A 46 -5.49 -9.69 -7.20
C GLN A 46 -6.43 -8.93 -6.24
N ILE A 47 -7.10 -7.90 -6.75
CA ILE A 47 -8.12 -7.15 -6.01
C ILE A 47 -9.26 -8.09 -5.58
N GLN A 48 -9.81 -8.87 -6.52
CA GLN A 48 -10.94 -9.77 -6.28
C GLN A 48 -10.61 -10.95 -5.36
N GLN A 49 -9.36 -11.43 -5.38
CA GLN A 49 -8.97 -12.58 -4.57
C GLN A 49 -9.00 -12.29 -3.06
N ASN A 50 -9.12 -11.02 -2.63
CA ASN A 50 -9.24 -10.56 -1.24
C ASN A 50 -8.50 -11.48 -0.26
N ILE A 51 -7.21 -11.68 -0.54
CA ILE A 51 -6.45 -12.67 0.20
C ILE A 51 -5.98 -11.98 1.47
N SER A 52 -6.56 -12.39 2.60
CA SER A 52 -6.10 -12.08 3.95
C SER A 52 -4.75 -12.77 4.25
N THR A 53 -3.80 -12.66 3.32
CA THR A 53 -2.42 -13.11 3.49
C THR A 53 -1.62 -12.01 4.14
N THR A 54 -0.81 -12.40 5.12
CA THR A 54 0.25 -11.55 5.68
C THR A 54 1.07 -10.93 4.54
N PRO A 55 1.31 -9.62 4.55
CA PRO A 55 2.12 -8.96 3.53
C PRO A 55 3.50 -9.61 3.41
N LEU A 56 3.95 -9.79 2.17
CA LEU A 56 5.26 -10.36 1.89
C LEU A 56 6.23 -9.24 1.54
N LEU A 57 7.17 -8.99 2.44
CA LEU A 57 8.10 -7.89 2.28
C LEU A 57 9.22 -8.20 1.29
N PRO A 58 9.59 -7.23 0.45
CA PRO A 58 10.82 -7.32 -0.32
C PRO A 58 12.04 -7.39 0.60
N THR A 59 12.99 -8.27 0.30
CA THR A 59 14.28 -8.33 1.00
C THR A 59 15.21 -7.19 0.59
N ASN A 60 14.99 -6.61 -0.59
CA ASN A 60 15.74 -5.48 -1.13
C ASN A 60 15.20 -4.15 -0.55
N GLU A 61 16.10 -3.31 -0.04
CA GLU A 61 15.78 -2.03 0.59
C GLU A 61 15.10 -1.03 -0.34
N ILE A 62 15.55 -0.94 -1.60
CA ILE A 62 14.94 -0.06 -2.61
C ILE A 62 13.49 -0.50 -2.88
N LEU A 63 13.25 -1.81 -3.01
CA LEU A 63 11.90 -2.33 -3.21
C LEU A 63 11.01 -2.12 -1.98
N ARG A 64 11.58 -2.18 -0.76
CA ARG A 64 10.86 -1.80 0.45
C ARG A 64 10.44 -0.34 0.40
N PHE A 65 11.35 0.56 0.05
CA PHE A 65 11.06 1.99 -0.07
C PHE A 65 9.95 2.27 -1.10
N ILE A 66 10.02 1.64 -2.28
CA ILE A 66 9.00 1.79 -3.33
C ILE A 66 7.64 1.29 -2.84
N LEU A 67 7.61 0.13 -2.16
CA LEU A 67 6.36 -0.40 -1.61
C LEU A 67 5.77 0.56 -0.56
N LEU A 68 6.61 1.11 0.31
CA LEU A 68 6.15 2.05 1.31
C LEU A 68 5.58 3.32 0.66
N ASP A 69 6.29 3.91 -0.31
CA ASP A 69 5.83 5.08 -1.08
C ASP A 69 4.49 4.83 -1.78
N ASP A 70 4.27 3.64 -2.32
CA ASP A 70 2.97 3.30 -2.91
C ASP A 70 1.86 3.12 -1.87
N ILE A 71 2.17 2.57 -0.70
CA ILE A 71 1.22 2.48 0.43
C ILE A 71 0.85 3.89 0.88
N PHE A 72 1.81 4.81 0.96
CA PHE A 72 1.54 6.22 1.24
C PHE A 72 0.57 6.84 0.22
N ASN A 73 0.88 6.71 -1.06
CA ASN A 73 0.03 7.28 -2.11
C ASN A 73 -1.37 6.64 -2.15
N LEU A 74 -1.49 5.39 -1.70
CA LEU A 74 -2.77 4.70 -1.54
C LEU A 74 -3.62 5.31 -0.40
N ILE A 75 -3.05 5.51 0.78
CA ILE A 75 -3.81 6.01 1.95
C ILE A 75 -4.18 7.50 1.84
N VAL A 76 -3.41 8.30 1.11
CA VAL A 76 -3.67 9.75 0.97
C VAL A 76 -4.65 10.07 -0.17
N ILE A 77 -5.15 9.06 -0.86
CA ILE A 77 -5.93 9.25 -2.09
C ILE A 77 -7.34 9.76 -1.82
N ASP A 78 -7.87 9.41 -0.66
CA ASP A 78 -9.04 10.07 -0.12
C ASP A 78 -8.52 11.23 0.73
N ASN A 79 -8.89 12.45 0.35
CA ASN A 79 -8.36 13.73 0.85
C ASN A 79 -8.53 13.96 2.37
N VAL A 80 -8.90 12.93 3.15
CA VAL A 80 -9.09 12.96 4.59
C VAL A 80 -8.24 11.84 5.18
N ILE A 81 -7.00 12.17 5.58
CA ILE A 81 -6.16 11.25 6.34
C ILE A 81 -6.53 11.39 7.82
N THR A 82 -7.06 10.32 8.40
CA THR A 82 -7.41 10.20 9.81
C THR A 82 -6.20 9.82 10.66
N ASP A 83 -6.27 10.09 11.97
CA ASP A 83 -5.20 9.71 12.90
C ASP A 83 -5.12 8.18 13.07
N GLU A 84 -6.25 7.48 12.88
CA GLU A 84 -6.33 6.02 12.82
C GLU A 84 -5.52 5.44 11.64
N GLU A 85 -5.68 5.98 10.42
CA GLU A 85 -4.95 5.53 9.22
C GLU A 85 -3.44 5.75 9.37
N ILE A 86 -3.04 6.90 9.92
CA ILE A 86 -1.63 7.16 10.25
C ILE A 86 -1.14 6.11 11.23
N THR A 87 -1.89 5.82 12.30
CA THR A 87 -1.48 4.86 13.34
C THR A 87 -1.31 3.45 12.78
N GLU A 88 -2.23 2.98 11.94
CA GLU A 88 -2.10 1.67 11.29
C GLU A 88 -0.92 1.64 10.30
N CYS A 89 -0.70 2.70 9.52
CA CYS A 89 0.48 2.79 8.65
C CYS A 89 1.79 2.76 9.44
N LYS A 90 1.84 3.42 10.61
CA LYS A 90 3.01 3.36 11.50
C LYS A 90 3.26 1.96 12.01
N LYS A 91 2.21 1.25 12.42
CA LYS A 91 2.30 -0.13 12.92
C LYS A 91 2.80 -1.07 11.82
N VAL A 92 2.23 -0.97 10.64
CA VAL A 92 2.65 -1.72 9.45
C VAL A 92 4.10 -1.42 9.09
N ALA A 93 4.50 -0.15 9.06
CA ALA A 93 5.86 0.24 8.73
C ALA A 93 6.88 -0.33 9.74
N LYS A 94 6.51 -0.37 11.03
CA LYS A 94 7.31 -1.04 12.07
C LYS A 94 7.38 -2.55 11.88
N GLU A 95 6.25 -3.21 11.60
CA GLU A 95 6.23 -4.64 11.24
C GLU A 95 7.08 -4.92 9.99
N PHE A 96 7.26 -3.92 9.14
CA PHE A 96 8.05 -3.97 7.93
C PHE A 96 9.55 -3.69 8.14
N GLY A 97 9.95 -3.38 9.37
CA GLY A 97 11.34 -3.10 9.74
C GLY A 97 11.83 -1.73 9.30
N PHE A 98 10.93 -0.77 9.11
CA PHE A 98 11.31 0.62 8.86
C PHE A 98 11.60 1.37 10.16
N GLU A 99 12.59 2.25 10.11
CA GLU A 99 13.03 3.07 11.24
C GLU A 99 11.99 4.13 11.62
N ASP A 100 11.93 4.44 12.91
CA ASP A 100 10.96 5.39 13.48
C ASP A 100 11.01 6.78 12.82
N ASP A 101 12.16 7.22 12.30
CA ASP A 101 12.29 8.51 11.61
C ASP A 101 11.53 8.55 10.28
N MET A 102 11.56 7.45 9.52
CA MET A 102 10.77 7.29 8.29
C MET A 102 9.29 7.27 8.64
N VAL A 103 8.95 6.66 9.76
CA VAL A 103 7.60 6.59 10.32
C VAL A 103 7.16 7.95 10.91
N ASN A 104 8.06 8.80 11.36
CA ASN A 104 7.67 10.12 11.86
C ASN A 104 7.44 11.13 10.74
N SER A 105 7.95 10.85 9.53
CA SER A 105 7.61 11.63 8.33
C SER A 105 6.11 11.62 8.00
N PHE A 106 5.36 10.60 8.44
CA PHE A 106 3.90 10.50 8.29
C PHE A 106 3.15 11.72 8.87
N HIS A 107 3.73 12.45 9.83
CA HIS A 107 3.08 13.60 10.49
C HIS A 107 3.14 14.92 9.70
N TYR A 108 3.93 14.98 8.62
CA TYR A 108 4.17 16.21 7.84
C TYR A 108 3.23 16.38 6.66
N TYR A 109 2.35 15.41 6.39
CA TYR A 109 1.37 15.55 5.32
C TYR A 109 0.25 16.51 5.76
N PRO A 110 -0.07 17.55 4.97
CA PRO A 110 -1.11 18.50 5.32
C PRO A 110 -2.46 17.78 5.41
N LYS A 111 -3.06 17.82 6.59
CA LYS A 111 -4.49 17.53 6.77
C LYS A 111 -5.25 18.61 6.02
N HIS A 112 -5.82 18.29 4.86
CA HIS A 112 -6.61 19.22 4.07
C HIS A 112 -8.05 19.30 4.58
#